data_AF-A0A7X0PCV7-F1
#
_entry.id   AF-A0A7X0PCV7-F1
#
_cell.length_a   1.000
_cell.length_b   1.000
_cell.length_c   1.000
_cell.angle_alpha   90.00
_cell.angle_beta   90.00
_cell.angle_gamma   90.00
#
_symmetry.space_group_name_H-M   'P 1'
#
loop_
_entity.id
_entity.type
_entity.pdbx_description
1 polymer ?
#
loop_
_entity_poly.entity_id
_entity_poly.type
_entity_poly.pdbx_seq_one_letter_code
_entity_poly.pdbx_strand_id
1 'polypeptide(L)'
;MSTTKFHIELAAGQSITVGDTIVTLQHKSGQRARLLVQAPTDTTVTHPGRSPVSNPSAHECAPSPELGKEHTHGKHPVRRSTPTVS
;
A
#
# COMPACT_ATOMS: atom_id res chain seq x y z
N MET A 1 21.12 25.15 0.10
CA MET A 1 19.68 25.50 -0.02
C MET A 1 19.01 25.22 1.31
N SER A 2 18.28 26.18 1.87
CA SER A 2 17.44 25.95 3.05
C SER A 2 16.18 25.19 2.62
N THR A 3 15.76 24.22 3.42
CA THR A 3 14.52 23.48 3.21
C THR A 3 13.53 23.85 4.30
N THR A 4 12.30 24.17 3.91
CA THR A 4 11.20 24.41 4.85
C THR A 4 10.31 23.18 4.88
N LYS A 5 9.94 22.73 6.08
CA LYS A 5 9.02 21.60 6.28
C LYS A 5 7.66 22.12 6.69
N PHE A 6 6.62 21.56 6.09
CA PHE A 6 5.23 21.83 6.44
C PHE A 6 4.58 20.52 6.90
N HIS A 7 3.86 20.56 8.01
CA HIS A 7 2.99 19.48 8.45
C HIS A 7 1.55 19.90 8.18
N ILE A 8 0.85 19.13 7.36
CA ILE A 8 -0.53 19.43 6.95
C ILE A 8 -1.34 18.16 7.13
N GLU A 9 -2.43 18.26 7.88
CA GLU A 9 -3.39 17.18 8.06
C GLU A 9 -4.50 17.32 7.03
N LEU A 10 -4.80 16.23 6.32
CA LEU A 10 -5.87 16.17 5.33
C LEU A 10 -6.85 15.06 5.72
N ALA A 11 -8.13 15.36 5.60
CA ALA A 11 -9.18 14.35 5.51
C ALA A 11 -9.26 13.78 4.08
N ALA A 12 -9.89 12.61 3.92
CA ALA A 12 -10.14 12.05 2.60
C ALA A 12 -11.02 13.00 1.76
N GLY A 13 -10.62 13.23 0.51
CA GLY A 13 -11.23 14.21 -0.40
C GLY A 13 -10.65 15.62 -0.30
N GLN A 14 -9.80 15.92 0.68
CA GLN A 14 -9.16 17.23 0.80
C GLN A 14 -7.84 17.32 0.01
N SER A 15 -7.54 18.55 -0.42
CA SER A 15 -6.40 18.86 -1.26
C SER A 15 -5.57 20.00 -0.67
N ILE A 16 -4.28 20.00 -0.99
CA ILE A 16 -3.37 21.14 -0.82
C ILE A 16 -2.74 21.49 -2.16
N THR A 17 -2.31 22.74 -2.29
CA THR A 17 -1.54 23.22 -3.42
C THR A 17 -0.11 23.52 -2.99
N VAL A 18 0.86 23.00 -3.73
CA VAL A 18 2.29 23.23 -3.54
C VAL A 18 2.87 23.70 -4.87
N GLY A 19 3.15 25.00 -5.00
CA GLY A 19 3.46 25.60 -6.30
C GLY A 19 2.30 25.39 -7.28
N ASP A 20 2.59 24.80 -8.45
CA ASP A 20 1.59 24.47 -9.48
C ASP A 20 1.06 23.03 -9.37
N THR A 21 1.36 22.34 -8.27
CA THR A 21 0.94 20.95 -8.04
C THR A 21 -0.19 20.90 -7.02
N ILE A 22 -1.25 20.16 -7.34
CA ILE A 22 -2.34 19.84 -6.41
C ILE A 22 -2.14 18.42 -5.90
N VAL A 23 -2.09 18.26 -4.58
CA VAL A 23 -2.00 16.97 -3.90
C VAL A 23 -3.30 16.74 -3.15
N THR A 24 -4.00 15.66 -3.48
CA THR A 24 -5.29 15.29 -2.86
C THR A 24 -5.14 13.97 -2.11
N LEU A 25 -5.60 13.93 -0.86
CA LEU A 25 -5.72 12.66 -0.14
C LEU A 25 -7.01 11.97 -0.59
N GLN A 26 -6.91 10.90 -1.38
CA GLN A 26 -8.10 10.16 -1.84
C GLN A 26 -8.64 9.22 -0.76
N HIS A 27 -7.74 8.49 -0.09
CA HIS A 27 -8.11 7.48 0.90
C HIS A 27 -6.94 7.19 1.84
N LYS A 28 -7.24 6.77 3.07
CA LYS A 28 -6.26 6.28 4.04
C LYS A 28 -6.71 4.94 4.60
N SER A 29 -5.85 3.94 4.55
CA SER A 29 -6.06 2.62 5.16
C SER A 29 -4.85 2.22 5.99
N GLY A 30 -5.05 2.11 7.31
CA GLY A 30 -3.96 1.89 8.27
C GLY A 30 -2.84 2.92 8.11
N GLN A 31 -1.63 2.44 7.83
CA GLN A 31 -0.42 3.25 7.63
C GLN A 31 -0.20 3.72 6.19
N ARG A 32 -1.13 3.42 5.26
CA ARG A 32 -0.98 3.75 3.83
C ARG A 32 -2.03 4.77 3.41
N ALA A 33 -1.57 5.79 2.69
CA ALA A 33 -2.43 6.77 2.04
C ALA A 33 -2.39 6.60 0.52
N ARG A 34 -3.52 6.80 -0.14
CA ARG A 34 -3.62 6.97 -1.59
C ARG A 34 -3.68 8.47 -1.86
N LEU A 35 -2.66 8.97 -2.56
CA LEU A 35 -2.59 10.36 -2.98
C LEU A 35 -2.87 10.45 -4.48
N LEU A 36 -3.61 11.47 -4.88
CA LEU A 36 -3.69 11.93 -6.26
C LEU A 36 -2.81 13.16 -6.40
N VAL A 37 -1.91 13.16 -7.38
CA VAL A 37 -1.03 14.28 -7.69
C VAL A 37 -1.39 14.78 -9.08
N GLN A 38 -1.83 16.03 -9.16
CA GLN A 38 -2.06 16.73 -10.42
C GLN A 38 -0.94 17.76 -10.56
N ALA A 39 -0.10 17.61 -11.57
CA ALA A 39 1.04 18.47 -11.82
C ALA A 39 1.16 18.76 -13.33
N PRO A 40 1.88 19.82 -13.73
CA PRO A 40 2.24 20.05 -15.13
C PRO A 40 2.92 18.81 -15.73
N THR A 41 2.74 18.58 -17.03
CA THR A 41 3.23 17.39 -17.74
C THR A 41 4.74 17.19 -17.62
N ASP A 42 5.50 18.27 -17.51
CA ASP A 42 6.96 18.25 -17.39
C ASP A 42 7.45 18.01 -15.95
N THR A 43 6.54 17.88 -14.98
CA THR A 43 6.88 17.65 -13.57
C THR A 43 7.26 16.20 -13.33
N THR A 44 8.48 15.97 -12.86
CA THR A 44 8.92 14.62 -12.49
C THR A 44 8.41 14.25 -11.09
N VAL A 45 7.59 13.20 -11.02
CA VAL A 45 7.17 12.61 -9.74
C VAL A 45 8.07 11.41 -9.44
N THR A 46 8.91 11.52 -8.41
CA THR A 46 9.80 10.42 -7.98
C THR A 46 9.36 9.87 -6.63
N HIS A 47 9.59 8.57 -6.44
CA HIS A 47 9.40 7.91 -5.14
C HIS A 47 10.79 7.64 -4.55
N PRO A 48 11.28 8.45 -3.60
CA PRO A 48 12.58 8.19 -3.00
C PRO A 48 12.59 6.80 -2.34
N GLY A 49 13.55 5.96 -2.73
CA GLY A 49 13.67 4.57 -2.26
C GLY A 49 12.94 3.50 -3.10
N ARG A 50 12.25 3.87 -4.17
CA ARG A 50 11.71 2.94 -5.17
C ARG A 50 12.32 3.27 -6.53
N SER A 51 12.87 2.28 -7.24
CA SER A 51 13.33 2.46 -8.62
C SER A 51 12.23 3.14 -9.45
N PRO A 52 12.57 4.10 -10.33
CA PRO A 52 11.59 4.92 -11.03
C PRO A 52 10.60 4.04 -11.79
N VAL A 53 9.32 4.19 -11.45
CA VAL A 53 8.24 3.52 -12.16
C VAL A 53 8.01 4.28 -13.45
N SER A 54 8.70 3.86 -14.51
CA SER A 54 8.35 4.21 -15.88
C SER A 54 7.04 3.49 -16.24
N ASN A 55 5.88 4.05 -15.87
CA ASN A 55 4.62 3.97 -16.63
C ASN A 55 3.45 4.58 -15.83
N PRO A 56 2.76 5.62 -16.35
CA PRO A 56 1.53 6.17 -15.76
C PRO A 56 0.28 5.30 -16.02
N SER A 57 0.42 4.16 -16.72
CA SER A 57 -0.68 3.25 -17.07
C SER A 57 -0.40 1.83 -16.58
N ALA A 58 -0.61 1.57 -15.29
CA ALA A 58 -0.83 0.23 -14.78
C ALA A 58 -1.60 0.32 -13.46
N HIS A 59 -2.92 0.37 -13.59
CA HIS A 59 -3.82 -0.09 -12.54
C HIS A 59 -3.46 -1.54 -12.17
N GLU A 60 -3.50 -1.82 -10.86
CA GLU A 60 -3.58 -3.11 -10.19
C GLU A 60 -3.46 -4.38 -11.05
N CYS A 61 -2.35 -5.09 -10.90
CA CYS A 61 -2.33 -6.54 -10.83
C CYS A 61 -1.09 -6.96 -10.03
N ALA A 62 -1.22 -7.00 -8.71
CA ALA A 62 -0.31 -7.79 -7.90
C ALA A 62 -1.03 -9.09 -7.52
N PRO A 63 -0.73 -10.21 -8.18
CA PRO A 63 -0.75 -11.49 -7.51
C PRO A 63 0.69 -12.00 -7.29
N SER A 64 0.85 -12.67 -6.16
CA SER A 64 1.94 -13.59 -5.80
C SER A 64 3.20 -12.99 -5.16
N PRO A 65 3.39 -13.19 -3.84
CA PRO A 65 4.59 -13.89 -3.41
C PRO A 65 4.45 -15.37 -3.79
N GLU A 66 5.41 -15.89 -4.57
CA GLU A 66 5.53 -17.33 -4.78
C GLU A 66 5.66 -18.03 -3.43
N LEU A 67 4.66 -18.87 -3.20
CA LEU A 67 4.62 -19.94 -2.23
C LEU A 67 5.73 -20.96 -2.56
N GLY A 68 6.72 -21.05 -1.69
CA GLY A 68 7.71 -22.12 -1.66
C GLY A 68 8.79 -21.71 -0.67
N LYS A 69 8.82 -22.22 0.57
CA LYS A 69 8.97 -23.65 0.88
C LYS A 69 8.29 -23.99 2.21
N GLU A 70 7.36 -24.94 2.12
CA GLU A 70 7.07 -25.99 3.10
C GLU A 70 6.86 -25.58 4.57
N HIS A 71 5.59 -25.34 4.93
CA HIS A 71 5.13 -25.48 6.30
C HIS A 71 4.85 -26.98 6.57
N THR A 72 5.67 -27.63 7.38
CA THR A 72 5.30 -28.90 8.02
C THR A 72 4.23 -28.58 9.07
N HIS A 73 2.98 -28.49 8.64
CA HIS A 73 1.83 -28.33 9.53
C HIS A 73 1.50 -29.67 10.18
N GLY A 74 1.28 -29.61 11.49
CA GLY A 74 0.98 -30.75 12.35
C GLY A 74 -0.12 -31.65 11.81
N LYS A 75 0.12 -32.96 11.88
CA LYS A 75 -0.94 -33.96 11.73
C LYS A 75 -1.82 -33.90 12.96
N HIS A 76 -3.01 -33.33 12.81
CA HIS A 76 -4.11 -33.53 13.73
C HIS A 76 -4.92 -34.74 13.25
N PRO A 77 -4.92 -35.90 13.93
CA PRO A 77 -5.91 -36.92 13.67
C PRO A 77 -7.20 -36.56 14.41
N VAL A 78 -8.23 -36.15 13.67
CA VAL A 78 -9.61 -36.13 14.18
C VAL A 78 -10.27 -37.46 13.82
N ARG A 79 -10.45 -38.31 14.86
CA ARG A 79 -11.58 -39.21 15.13
C ARG A 79 -11.11 -40.52 15.76
N ARG A 80 -11.49 -40.76 17.01
CA ARG A 80 -12.63 -41.62 17.35
C ARG A 80 -12.99 -41.48 18.83
N SER A 81 -14.28 -41.34 19.03
CA SER A 81 -15.01 -41.26 20.28
C SER A 81 -14.69 -42.45 21.20
N THR A 82 -14.47 -42.19 22.48
CA THR A 82 -14.79 -43.15 23.55
C THR A 82 -16.30 -43.14 23.78
N PRO A 83 -16.91 -44.27 24.20
CA PRO A 83 -17.10 -44.42 25.64
C PRO A 83 -16.89 -45.83 26.19
N THR A 84 -16.71 -45.82 27.50
CA THR A 84 -16.53 -46.83 28.54
C THR A 84 -17.68 -47.86 28.68
N VAL A 85 -17.31 -49.04 29.24
CA VAL A 85 -18.11 -50.07 29.97
C VAL A 85 -19.00 -51.03 29.15
N SER A 86 -18.69 -52.33 29.20
CA SER A 86 -19.18 -53.28 30.22
C SER A 86 -18.29 -54.52 30.32
#